data_AF-A0A7C3SDA7-F1
#
_entry.id   AF-A0A7C3SDA7-F1
#
_cell.length_a   1.000
_cell.length_b   1.000
_cell.length_c   1.000
_cell.angle_alpha   90.00
_cell.angle_beta   90.00
_cell.angle_gamma   90.00
#
_symmetry.space_group_name_H-M   'P 1'
#
loop_
_entity.id
_entity.type
_entity.pdbx_description
1 polymer ?
#
loop_
_entity_poly.entity_id
_entity_poly.type
_entity_poly.pdbx_seq_one_letter_code
_entity_poly.pdbx_strand_id
1 'polypeptide(L)' 'GVPIVNTTMLGAAVRVIGMVDLHYVVEAVKERFGGKAGEMNAKAVVRGFNEVVIGE' A
#
# COMPACT_ATOMS: atom_id res chain seq x y z
N GLY A 1 -9.08 9.52 12.15
CA GLY A 1 -7.82 8.76 12.22
C GLY A 1 -6.71 9.64 11.69
N VAL A 2 -5.49 9.48 12.18
CA VAL A 2 -4.32 10.22 11.65
C VAL A 2 -4.03 9.68 10.24
N PRO A 3 -3.95 10.53 9.20
CA PRO A 3 -3.65 10.06 7.85
C PRO A 3 -2.23 9.48 7.82
N ILE A 4 -2.09 8.19 7.51
CA ILE A 4 -0.79 7.55 7.28
C ILE A 4 -0.54 7.60 5.77
N VAL A 5 0.04 8.71 5.31
CA VAL A 5 0.27 8.95 3.88
C VAL A 5 1.32 8.02 3.27
N ASN A 6 2.28 7.55 4.07
CA ASN A 6 3.39 6.73 3.57
C ASN A 6 2.96 5.33 3.12
N THR A 7 1.88 4.74 3.65
CA THR A 7 1.33 3.46 3.18
C THR A 7 0.66 3.59 1.82
N THR A 8 -0.01 4.72 1.55
CA THR A 8 -0.46 5.05 0.20
C THR A 8 0.71 5.19 -0.77
N MET A 9 1.77 5.92 -0.38
CA MET A 9 2.96 6.07 -1.21
C MET A 9 3.66 4.74 -1.47
N LEU A 10 3.67 3.83 -0.49
CA LEU A 10 4.22 2.48 -0.66
C LEU A 10 3.48 1.72 -1.78
N GLY A 11 2.15 1.79 -1.82
CA GLY A 11 1.37 1.20 -2.90
C GLY A 11 1.75 1.73 -4.28
N ALA A 12 1.89 3.06 -4.40
CA ALA A 12 2.33 3.69 -5.63
C ALA A 12 3.74 3.22 -6.04
N ALA A 13 4.68 3.16 -5.09
CA ALA A 13 6.04 2.69 -5.32
C ALA A 13 6.08 1.24 -5.80
N VAL A 14 5.26 0.35 -5.22
CA VAL A 14 5.15 -1.05 -5.65
C VAL A 14 4.76 -1.15 -7.12
N ARG A 15 3.77 -0.36 -7.57
CA ARG A 15 3.37 -0.34 -8.98
C ARG A 15 4.47 0.18 -9.91
N VAL A 16 5.17 1.24 -9.51
CA VAL A 16 6.23 1.87 -10.32
C VAL A 16 7.45 0.95 -10.42
N ILE A 17 7.84 0.31 -9.31
CA ILE A 17 9.04 -0.53 -9.25
C ILE A 17 8.79 -1.90 -9.88
N GLY A 18 7.60 -2.48 -9.69
CA GLY A 18 7.22 -3.77 -10.30
C GLY A 18 8.01 -4.99 -9.84
N MET A 19 8.79 -4.88 -8.75
CA MET A 19 9.69 -5.95 -8.27
C MET A 19 9.00 -6.94 -7.32
N VAL A 20 7.91 -6.55 -6.69
CA VAL A 20 7.20 -7.36 -5.67
C VAL A 20 5.71 -7.30 -5.96
N ASP A 21 5.03 -8.45 -5.87
CA ASP A 21 3.58 -8.50 -6.01
C ASP A 21 2.87 -7.76 -4.87
N LEU A 22 1.81 -7.03 -5.24
CA LEU A 22 0.99 -6.25 -4.31
C LEU A 22 0.46 -7.09 -3.13
N HIS A 23 0.16 -8.36 -3.36
CA HIS A 23 -0.35 -9.27 -2.33
C HIS A 23 0.61 -9.39 -1.14
N TYR A 24 1.92 -9.59 -1.39
CA TYR A 24 2.91 -9.72 -0.31
C TYR A 24 3.04 -8.44 0.51
N VAL A 25 2.92 -7.28 -0.14
CA VAL A 25 2.99 -5.99 0.55
C VAL A 25 1.74 -5.75 1.41
N VAL A 26 0.57 -6.16 0.93
CA VAL A 26 -0.67 -6.10 1.71
C VAL A 26 -0.60 -6.97 2.96
N GLU A 27 -0.15 -8.22 2.82
CA GLU A 27 0.01 -9.13 3.97
C GLU A 27 1.02 -8.59 4.98
N ALA A 28 2.20 -8.14 4.53
CA ALA A 28 3.21 -7.56 5.41
C ALA A 28 2.69 -6.32 6.19
N VAL A 29 1.86 -5.49 5.55
CA VAL A 29 1.25 -4.32 6.21
C VAL A 29 0.19 -4.74 7.22
N LYS A 30 -0.62 -5.77 6.93
CA LYS A 30 -1.59 -6.31 7.89
C LYS A 30 -0.90 -6.91 9.11
N GLU A 31 0.12 -7.73 8.89
CA GLU A 31 0.91 -8.34 9.97
C GLU A 31 1.60 -7.28 10.84
N ARG A 32 2.20 -6.25 10.23
CA ARG A 32 2.93 -5.21 10.96
C ARG A 32 2.06 -4.41 11.92
N PHE A 33 0.85 -4.02 11.48
CA PHE A 33 0.02 -3.09 12.25
C PHE A 33 -1.11 -3.78 13.01
N GLY A 34 -1.54 -4.97 12.57
CA GLY A 34 -2.60 -5.76 13.19
C GLY A 34 -3.98 -5.07 13.23
N GLY A 35 -5.01 -5.89 13.47
CA GLY A 35 -6.39 -5.42 13.71
C GLY A 35 -6.89 -4.39 12.70
N LYS A 36 -7.64 -3.40 13.20
CA LYS A 36 -8.26 -2.37 12.35
C LYS A 36 -7.23 -1.45 11.67
N ALA A 37 -6.08 -1.22 12.30
CA ALA A 37 -5.03 -0.37 11.73
C ALA A 37 -4.38 -1.02 10.51
N GLY A 38 -4.06 -2.32 10.60
CA GLY A 38 -3.57 -3.11 9.47
C GLY A 38 -4.53 -3.10 8.30
N GLU A 39 -5.81 -3.35 8.53
CA GLU A 39 -6.83 -3.32 7.47
C GLU A 39 -6.99 -1.95 6.80
N MET A 40 -6.96 -0.86 7.57
CA MET A 40 -7.02 0.50 7.01
C MET A 40 -5.76 0.84 6.20
N ASN A 41 -4.58 0.47 6.70
CA ASN A 41 -3.32 0.71 5.99
C ASN A 41 -3.20 -0.15 4.73
N ALA A 42 -3.64 -1.40 4.76
CA ALA A 42 -3.69 -2.27 3.58
C ALA A 42 -4.56 -1.67 2.47
N LYS A 43 -5.73 -1.11 2.81
CA LYS A 43 -6.58 -0.40 1.85
C LYS A 43 -5.88 0.82 1.26
N ALA A 44 -5.12 1.56 2.07
CA ALA A 44 -4.34 2.71 1.59
C ALA A 44 -3.26 2.28 0.57
N VAL A 45 -2.56 1.17 0.83
CA VAL A 45 -1.59 0.58 -0.12
C VAL A 45 -2.27 0.22 -1.44
N VAL A 46 -3.36 -0.54 -1.41
CA VAL A 46 -4.08 -0.94 -2.63
C VAL A 46 -4.54 0.29 -3.42
N ARG A 47 -5.02 1.32 -2.72
CA ARG A 47 -5.46 2.57 -3.33
C ARG A 47 -4.31 3.30 -4.03
N GLY A 48 -3.16 3.46 -3.37
CA GLY A 48 -1.98 4.09 -3.97
C GLY A 48 -1.44 3.31 -5.17
N PHE A 49 -1.48 1.97 -5.11
CA PHE A 49 -1.13 1.12 -6.25
C PHE A 49 -2.06 1.37 -7.43
N ASN A 50 -3.37 1.45 -7.22
CA ASN A 50 -4.33 1.63 -8.31
C ASN A 50 -4.37 3.06 -8.88
N GLU A 51 -4.11 4.08 -8.05
CA GLU A 51 -4.27 5.49 -8.44
C GLU A 51 -3.01 6.09 -9.08
N VAL A 52 -1.82 5.54 -8.83
CA VAL A 52 -0.61 6.07 -9.48
C VAL A 52 -0.71 5.86 -10.99
N VAL A 53 -0.26 6.85 -11.78
CA VAL A 53 -0.16 6.76 -13.25
C VAL A 53 1.31 6.80 -13.61
N ILE A 54 1.75 5.85 -14.42
CA ILE A 54 3.11 5.83 -14.97
C ILE A 54 3.02 6.56 -16.32
N GLY A 55 3.74 7.68 -16.44
CA GLY A 55 3.84 8.41 -17.70
C GLY A 55 4.70 7.66 -18.72
N GLU A 56 4.48 7.95 -20.00
CA GLU A 56 5.34 7.49 -21.11
C GLU A 56 6.77 8.04 -21.01
#